data_AF-A0A1Y3AQW0-F1
#
_entry.id   AF-A0A1Y3AQW0-F1
#
_cell.length_a   1.000
_cell.length_b   1.000
_cell.length_c   1.000
_cell.angle_alpha   90.00
_cell.angle_beta   90.00
_cell.angle_gamma   90.00
#
_symmetry.space_group_name_H-M   'P 1'
#
loop_
_entity.id
_entity.type
_entity.pdbx_description
1 polymer ?
#
loop_
_entity_poly.entity_id
_entity_poly.type
_entity_poly.pdbx_seq_one_letter_code
_entity_poly.pdbx_strand_id
1 'polypeptide(L)' 'MFDSQTNSMVCLNGLSLRRDSLHSASNARFLLDSMFEFAERLNSLRLTDQELGLFCAVVVIAPGKFFVCLFVIEL' A
#
# COMPACT_ATOMS: atom_id res chain seq x y z
N MET A 1 -6.28 0.82 -3.91
CA MET A 1 -6.52 2.02 -3.05
C MET A 1 -7.02 1.57 -1.68
N PHE A 2 -6.37 1.98 -0.60
CA PHE A 2 -6.65 1.52 0.77
C PHE A 2 -7.85 2.27 1.38
N ASP A 3 -8.83 1.52 1.88
CA ASP A 3 -9.98 2.03 2.61
C ASP A 3 -9.75 1.91 4.12
N SER A 4 -9.56 3.07 4.76
CA SER A 4 -9.33 3.17 6.20
C SER A 4 -10.58 2.84 7.04
N GLN A 5 -11.79 2.94 6.50
CA GLN A 5 -13.02 2.61 7.25
C GLN A 5 -13.26 1.11 7.31
N THR A 6 -12.93 0.39 6.24
CA THR A 6 -13.10 -1.07 6.17
C THR A 6 -11.81 -1.84 6.45
N ASN A 7 -10.72 -1.12 6.72
CA ASN A 7 -9.36 -1.63 6.88
C ASN A 7 -9.03 -2.66 5.79
N SER A 8 -9.30 -2.25 4.54
CA SER A 8 -9.21 -3.13 3.37
C SER A 8 -8.44 -2.47 2.23
N MET A 9 -7.74 -3.29 1.48
CA MET A 9 -6.99 -2.89 0.29
C MET A 9 -7.73 -3.42 -0.93
N VAL A 10 -8.17 -2.52 -1.81
CA VAL A 10 -8.72 -2.93 -3.11
C VAL A 10 -7.56 -3.19 -4.06
N CYS A 11 -7.46 -4.43 -4.53
CA CYS A 11 -6.56 -4.91 -5.57
C CYS A 11 -7.04 -4.49 -6.97
N LEU A 12 -6.13 -4.46 -7.94
CA LEU A 12 -6.41 -4.12 -9.35
C LEU A 12 -7.45 -5.03 -10.00
N ASN A 13 -7.58 -6.27 -9.53
CA ASN A 13 -8.62 -7.19 -10.00
C ASN A 13 -9.99 -6.93 -9.38
N GLY A 14 -10.14 -5.83 -8.61
CA GLY A 14 -11.36 -5.47 -7.90
C GLY A 14 -11.59 -6.26 -6.61
N LEU A 15 -10.68 -7.16 -6.22
CA LEU A 15 -10.80 -7.88 -4.96
C LEU A 15 -10.45 -6.95 -3.79
N SER A 16 -11.31 -6.91 -2.78
CA SER A 16 -11.02 -6.24 -1.51
C SER A 16 -10.36 -7.24 -0.56
N LEU A 17 -9.09 -7.02 -0.26
CA LEU A 17 -8.33 -7.75 0.75
C LEU A 17 -8.51 -7.06 2.09
N ARG A 18 -9.19 -7.72 3.01
CA ARG A 18 -9.32 -7.25 4.41
C ARG A 18 -8.14 -7.74 5.22
N ARG A 19 -7.68 -6.91 6.16
CA ARG A 19 -6.59 -7.27 7.09
C ARG A 19 -6.86 -8.59 7.81
N ASP A 20 -8.11 -8.82 8.20
CA ASP A 20 -8.54 -10.04 8.92
C ASP A 20 -8.50 -11.30 8.04
N SER A 21 -8.75 -11.17 6.74
CA SER A 21 -8.77 -12.30 5.80
C SER A 21 -7.37 -12.82 5.45
N LEU A 22 -6.34 -12.03 5.72
CA LEU A 22 -4.93 -12.37 5.46
C LEU A 22 -4.27 -13.12 6.62
N HIS A 23 -4.98 -13.29 7.76
CA HIS A 23 -4.49 -14.08 8.89
C HIS A 23 -4.21 -15.56 8.54
N SER A 24 -4.69 -16.09 7.42
CA SER A 24 -4.42 -17.46 6.97
C SER A 24 -3.09 -17.62 6.21
N ALA A 25 -2.50 -16.53 5.68
CA ALA A 25 -1.23 -16.56 4.94
C ALA A 25 -0.04 -16.26 5.87
N SER A 26 0.48 -17.28 6.55
CA SER A 26 1.56 -17.15 7.56
C SER A 26 2.85 -16.49 7.05
N ASN A 27 3.14 -16.61 5.76
CA ASN A 27 4.46 -16.27 5.20
C ASN A 27 4.59 -14.80 4.81
N ALA A 28 3.47 -14.11 4.60
CA ALA A 28 3.41 -12.72 4.16
C ALA A 28 2.89 -11.78 5.27
N ARG A 29 2.60 -12.30 6.46
CA ARG A 29 1.89 -11.58 7.51
C ARG A 29 2.63 -10.31 7.96
N PHE A 30 3.94 -10.39 8.23
CA PHE A 30 4.75 -9.23 8.62
C PHE A 30 4.86 -8.18 7.51
N LEU A 31 4.99 -8.62 6.27
CA LEU A 31 5.04 -7.72 5.12
C LEU A 31 3.72 -6.98 4.99
N LEU A 32 2.61 -7.71 4.93
CA LEU A 32 1.27 -7.15 4.79
C LEU A 32 0.93 -6.22 5.95
N ASP A 33 1.22 -6.60 7.18
CA ASP A 33 1.00 -5.76 8.35
C ASP A 33 1.76 -4.42 8.25
N SER A 34 3.03 -4.48 7.83
CA SER A 34 3.83 -3.29 7.55
C SER A 34 3.26 -2.45 6.40
N MET A 35 2.67 -3.08 5.37
CA MET A 35 2.01 -2.37 4.26
C MET A 35 0.74 -1.66 4.69
N PHE A 36 -0.07 -2.30 5.56
CA PHE A 36 -1.28 -1.69 6.11
C PHE A 36 -0.91 -0.48 7.00
N GLU A 37 0.09 -0.61 7.87
CA GLU A 37 0.58 0.52 8.67
C GLU A 37 1.15 1.66 7.80
N PHE A 38 1.87 1.32 6.73
CA PHE A 38 2.37 2.30 5.79
C PHE A 38 1.23 3.05 5.09
N ALA A 39 0.23 2.32 4.59
CA ALA A 39 -0.92 2.92 3.91
C ALA A 39 -1.74 3.83 4.84
N GLU A 40 -1.92 3.44 6.10
CA GLU A 40 -2.60 4.25 7.11
C GLU A 40 -1.83 5.56 7.38
N ARG A 41 -0.52 5.48 7.57
CA ARG A 41 0.33 6.66 7.78
C ARG A 41 0.38 7.55 6.54
N LEU A 42 0.46 6.98 5.35
CA LEU A 42 0.45 7.75 4.09
C LEU A 42 -0.90 8.47 3.90
N ASN A 43 -2.02 7.81 4.18
CA ASN A 43 -3.35 8.42 4.14
C ASN A 43 -3.51 9.55 5.18
N SER A 44 -2.87 9.44 6.34
CA SER A 44 -2.90 10.47 7.38
C SER A 44 -2.27 11.80 6.95
N LEU A 45 -1.35 11.75 5.98
CA LEU A 45 -0.70 12.94 5.42
C LEU A 45 -1.63 13.75 4.49
N ARG A 46 -2.76 13.16 4.07
CA ARG A 46 -3.76 13.80 3.18
C ARG A 46 -3.12 14.50 1.97
N LEU A 47 -2.15 13.82 1.36
CA LEU A 47 -1.41 14.33 0.22
C LEU A 47 -2.36 14.60 -0.95
N THR A 48 -2.09 15.68 -1.68
CA THR A 48 -2.73 15.95 -2.96
C THR A 48 -2.20 15.02 -4.05
N ASP A 49 -2.95 14.88 -5.16
CA ASP A 49 -2.53 14.03 -6.29
C ASP A 49 -1.15 14.42 -6.85
N GLN A 50 -0.80 15.70 -6.76
CA GLN A 50 0.48 16.25 -7.22
C GLN A 50 1.64 15.82 -6.31
N GLU A 51 1.44 15.89 -4.99
CA GLU A 51 2.43 15.47 -3.99
C GLU A 51 2.60 13.95 -4.00
N LEU A 52 1.50 13.21 -4.15
CA LEU A 52 1.53 11.76 -4.32
C LEU A 52 2.27 11.39 -5.63
N GLY A 53 1.99 12.10 -6.73
CA GLY A 53 2.69 11.91 -7.99
C GLY A 53 4.19 12.18 -7.89
N LEU A 54 4.60 13.21 -7.16
CA LEU A 54 6.01 13.51 -6.90
C LEU A 54 6.68 12.41 -6.05
N PHE A 55 6.00 11.94 -5.00
CA PHE A 55 6.45 10.81 -4.20
C PHE A 55 6.68 9.56 -5.06
N CYS A 56 5.71 9.21 -5.92
CA CYS A 56 5.82 8.10 -6.86
C CYS A 56 7.01 8.27 -7.82
N ALA A 57 7.21 9.48 -8.37
CA ALA A 57 8.34 9.75 -9.27
C ALA A 57 9.69 9.55 -8.58
N VAL A 58 9.84 10.00 -7.32
CA VAL A 58 11.06 9.81 -6.53
C VAL A 58 11.32 8.33 -6.27
N VAL A 59 10.28 7.56 -5.91
CA VAL A 59 10.38 6.11 -5.68
C VAL A 59 10.84 5.36 -6.95
N VAL A 60 10.35 5.76 -8.12
CA VAL A 60 10.72 5.15 -9.41
C VAL A 60 12.17 5.47 -9.81
N ILE A 61 12.64 6.68 -9.51
CA ILE A 61 13.97 7.18 -9.93
C ILE A 61 15.08 6.75 -8.95
N ALA A 62 14.74 6.47 -7.69
CA ALA A 62 15.73 6.14 -6.67
C ALA A 62 16.53 4.86 -7.03
N PRO A 63 17.88 4.89 -7.02
CA PRO A 63 18.73 3.73 -7.30
C PRO A 63 18.75 2.80 -6.09
N GLY A 64 17.68 2.04 -5.92
CA GLY A 64 17.53 1.00 -4.92
C GLY A 64 16.34 0.15 -5.33
N LYS A 65 16.40 -1.17 -5.15
CA LYS A 65 15.27 -2.08 -5.41
C LYS A 65 14.13 -1.82 -4.41
N PHE A 66 13.50 -0.64 -4.42
CA PHE A 66 12.26 -0.32 -3.71
C PHE A 66 11.03 -0.88 -4.43
N PHE A 67 11.18 -2.09 -5.00
CA PHE A 67 10.15 -2.83 -5.71
C PHE A 67 8.92 -3.10 -4.83
N VAL A 68 9.11 -3.08 -3.51
CA VAL A 68 8.03 -3.26 -2.51
C VAL A 68 7.05 -2.08 -2.49
N CYS A 69 7.50 -0.84 -2.75
CA CYS A 69 6.58 0.30 -2.76
C CYS A 69 5.79 0.40 -4.08
N LEU A 70 6.38 -0.06 -5.21
CA LEU A 70 5.68 -0.14 -6.48
C LEU A 70 4.50 -1.13 -6.42
N PHE A 71 4.62 -2.19 -5.63
CA PHE A 71 3.52 -3.14 -5.35
C PHE A 71 2.30 -2.49 -4.68
N VAL A 72 2.40 -1.25 -4.17
CA VAL A 72 1.25 -0.48 -3.59
C VAL A 72 0.59 0.43 -4.60
N ILE A 73 1.33 0.84 -5.64
CA ILE A 73 0.80 1.68 -6.72
C ILE A 73 0.21 0.78 -7.84
N GLU A 74 0.76 -0.43 -8.02
CA GLU A 74 0.29 -1.46 -8.96
C GLU A 74 -0.59 -2.55 -8.31
N LEU A 75 -1.11 -2.39 -7.09
CA LEU A 75 -2.23 -3.20 -6.57
C LEU A 75 -3.44 -2.38 -6.14
#